data_AF-A0A966X3T8-F1
#
_entry.id   AF-A0A966X3T8-F1
#
_cell.length_a   1.000
_cell.length_b   1.000
_cell.length_c   1.000
_cell.angle_alpha   90.00
_cell.angle_beta   90.00
_cell.angle_gamma   90.00
#
_symmetry.space_group_name_H-M   'P 1'
#
loop_
_entity.id
_entity.type
_entity.pdbx_description
1 polymer ?
#
loop_
_entity_poly.entity_id
_entity_poly.type
_entity_poly.pdbx_seq_one_letter_code
_entity_poly.pdbx_strand_id
1 'polypeptide(L)'
;MVRISSWILLTRCFVLSLAMSAAVSFACPTGPFVRSEIESRTEALPGAAATIVCSNGSSWTGVYGEAALGSGRPIAADSVFQIASVSKTFAGVALALAQ
;
A
#
# COMPACT_ATOMS: atom_id res chain seq x y z
N MET A 1 55.33 -9.23 -5.04
CA MET A 1 54.70 -8.82 -3.76
C MET A 1 54.20 -7.38 -3.94
N VAL A 2 52.94 -7.19 -4.32
CA VAL A 2 52.34 -5.86 -4.58
C VAL A 2 51.68 -5.37 -3.29
N ARG A 3 52.22 -4.31 -2.68
CA ARG A 3 51.72 -3.71 -1.44
C ARG A 3 50.55 -2.78 -1.80
N ILE A 4 49.35 -3.35 -1.91
CA ILE A 4 48.12 -2.61 -2.23
C ILE A 4 47.77 -1.70 -1.04
N SER A 5 47.72 -0.40 -1.29
CA SER A 5 47.52 0.65 -0.29
C SER A 5 46.10 0.60 0.30
N SER A 6 46.02 0.46 1.63
CA SER A 6 44.80 0.41 2.46
C SER A 6 43.84 1.59 2.19
N TRP A 7 44.37 2.73 1.73
CA TRP A 7 43.59 3.93 1.44
C TRP A 7 42.66 3.77 0.24
N ILE A 8 43.03 2.95 -0.76
CA ILE A 8 42.22 2.75 -1.98
C ILE A 8 40.99 1.88 -1.68
N LEU A 9 41.07 0.98 -0.70
CA LEU A 9 39.94 0.16 -0.26
C LEU A 9 38.92 0.99 0.54
N LEU A 10 39.39 1.89 1.40
CA LEU A 10 38.51 2.75 2.22
C LEU A 10 37.72 3.77 1.38
N THR A 11 38.33 4.36 0.35
CA THR A 11 37.63 5.35 -0.50
C THR A 11 36.51 4.71 -1.33
N ARG A 12 36.69 3.45 -1.78
CA ARG A 12 35.65 2.75 -2.56
C ARG A 12 34.44 2.38 -1.71
N CYS A 13 34.61 2.04 -0.44
CA CYS A 13 33.51 1.80 0.48
C CYS A 13 32.68 3.06 0.73
N PHE A 14 33.32 4.22 0.84
CA PHE A 14 32.61 5.48 1.10
C PHE A 14 31.78 5.96 -0.11
N VAL A 15 32.30 5.78 -1.33
CA VAL A 15 31.55 6.12 -2.55
C VAL A 15 30.40 5.14 -2.82
N LEU A 16 30.54 3.86 -2.45
CA LEU A 16 29.44 2.88 -2.57
C LEU A 16 28.28 3.18 -1.62
N SER A 17 28.55 3.66 -0.40
CA SER A 17 27.52 3.99 0.58
C SER A 17 26.70 5.23 0.22
N LEU A 18 27.27 6.19 -0.52
CA LEU A 18 26.57 7.42 -0.89
C LEU A 18 25.53 7.20 -2.02
N ALA A 19 25.70 6.17 -2.85
CA ALA A 19 24.79 5.86 -3.95
C ALA A 19 23.48 5.18 -3.50
N MET A 20 23.41 4.67 -2.27
CA MET A 20 22.26 3.90 -1.76
C MET A 20 21.25 4.71 -0.93
N SER A 21 21.25 6.05 -1.03
CA SER A 21 20.39 6.91 -0.19
C SER A 21 19.28 7.64 -0.95
N ALA A 22 19.03 7.30 -2.22
CA ALA A 22 18.03 7.97 -3.05
C ALA A 22 16.91 7.04 -3.57
N ALA A 23 16.63 5.94 -2.87
CA ALA A 23 15.37 5.23 -3.08
C ALA A 23 14.24 6.09 -2.51
N VAL A 24 13.77 7.05 -3.30
CA VAL A 24 12.48 7.71 -3.06
C VAL A 24 11.45 6.60 -3.00
N SER A 25 10.92 6.32 -1.81
CA SER A 25 9.88 5.32 -1.65
C SER A 25 8.62 5.84 -2.34
N PHE A 26 8.32 5.32 -3.53
CA PHE A 26 7.05 5.53 -4.24
C PHE A 26 5.89 4.78 -3.57
N ALA A 27 6.03 4.41 -2.30
CA ALA A 27 4.95 3.83 -1.53
C ALA A 27 4.05 4.92 -0.95
N CYS A 28 2.75 4.64 -0.85
CA CYS A 28 1.81 5.57 -0.23
C CYS A 28 2.10 5.62 1.30
N PRO A 29 2.56 6.76 1.85
CA PRO A 29 3.01 6.85 3.25
C PRO A 29 1.90 6.58 4.26
N THR A 30 0.64 6.73 3.85
CA THR A 30 -0.55 6.50 4.69
C THR A 30 -0.87 5.02 4.88
N GLY A 31 -0.34 4.13 4.02
CA GLY A 31 -0.66 2.71 4.05
C GLY A 31 -0.41 2.01 5.40
N PRO A 32 0.80 2.14 6.00
CA PRO A 32 1.09 1.56 7.31
C PRO A 32 0.16 2.03 8.43
N PHE A 33 -0.25 3.30 8.42
CA PHE A 33 -1.18 3.85 9.40
C PHE A 33 -2.58 3.23 9.27
N VAL A 34 -3.10 3.13 8.04
CA VAL A 34 -4.40 2.50 7.79
C VAL A 34 -4.38 1.03 8.15
N ARG A 35 -3.28 0.33 7.88
CA ARG A 35 -3.08 -1.05 8.33
C ARG A 35 -3.23 -1.19 9.85
N SER A 36 -2.50 -0.37 10.62
CA SER A 36 -2.56 -0.45 12.08
C SER A 36 -3.96 -0.14 12.63
N GLU A 37 -4.73 0.73 11.97
CA GLU A 37 -6.10 1.03 12.40
C GLU A 37 -7.09 -0.10 12.06
N ILE A 38 -6.88 -0.82 10.96
CA ILE A 38 -7.68 -2.01 10.66
C ILE A 38 -7.35 -3.12 11.67
N GLU A 39 -6.06 -3.31 11.97
CA GLU A 39 -5.57 -4.30 12.94
C GLU A 39 -5.98 -3.98 14.40
N SER A 40 -6.27 -2.72 14.73
CA SER A 40 -6.79 -2.33 16.05
C SER A 40 -8.29 -2.61 16.21
N ARG A 41 -9.02 -2.87 15.12
CA ARG A 41 -10.50 -3.06 15.09
C ARG A 41 -10.94 -4.45 14.69
N THR A 42 -10.05 -5.43 14.81
CA THR A 42 -10.24 -6.81 14.38
C THR A 42 -11.44 -7.49 15.04
N GLU A 43 -11.72 -7.17 16.29
CA GLU A 43 -12.90 -7.70 17.01
C GLU A 43 -14.23 -7.11 16.51
N ALA A 44 -14.19 -5.95 15.84
CA ALA A 44 -15.39 -5.24 15.37
C ALA A 44 -15.68 -5.47 13.87
N LEU A 45 -14.75 -6.05 13.13
CA LEU A 45 -14.81 -6.16 11.67
C LEU A 45 -14.58 -7.62 11.24
N PRO A 46 -15.58 -8.28 10.63
CA PRO A 46 -15.41 -9.61 10.03
C PRO A 46 -14.28 -9.65 8.99
N GLY A 47 -14.13 -8.54 8.26
CA GLY A 47 -13.04 -8.31 7.33
C GLY A 47 -13.15 -6.94 6.68
N ALA A 48 -12.05 -6.46 6.11
CA ALA A 48 -11.96 -5.18 5.43
C ALA A 48 -11.03 -5.26 4.21
N ALA A 49 -11.32 -4.46 3.19
CA ALA A 49 -10.39 -4.11 2.12
C ALA A 49 -10.34 -2.57 2.02
N ALA A 50 -9.13 -2.01 1.99
CA ALA A 50 -8.90 -0.58 1.87
C ALA A 50 -7.87 -0.29 0.79
N THR A 51 -8.17 0.67 -0.07
CA THR A 51 -7.21 1.21 -1.05
C THR A 51 -7.08 2.70 -0.87
N ILE A 52 -5.84 3.18 -0.74
CA ILE A 52 -5.50 4.60 -0.64
C ILE A 52 -4.73 4.98 -1.90
N VAL A 53 -5.22 6.00 -2.59
CA VAL A 53 -4.50 6.66 -3.69
C VAL A 53 -3.89 7.94 -3.12
N CYS A 54 -2.57 7.98 -3.06
CA CYS A 54 -1.81 9.10 -2.51
C CYS A 54 -1.61 10.20 -3.57
N SER A 55 -1.37 11.43 -3.12
CA SER A 55 -1.22 12.62 -3.99
C SER A 55 -0.04 12.53 -4.97
N ASN A 56 0.98 11.73 -4.64
CA ASN A 56 2.12 11.44 -5.51
C ASN A 56 1.82 10.36 -6.57
N GLY A 57 0.56 9.95 -6.72
CA GLY A 57 0.13 8.91 -7.66
C GLY A 57 0.43 7.47 -7.20
N SER A 58 1.12 7.28 -6.07
CA SER A 58 1.28 5.95 -5.48
C SER A 58 -0.04 5.44 -4.90
N SER A 59 -0.15 4.13 -4.76
CA SER A 59 -1.27 3.51 -4.07
C SER A 59 -0.82 2.48 -3.05
N TRP A 60 -1.69 2.24 -2.08
CA TRP A 60 -1.56 1.15 -1.14
C TRP A 60 -2.90 0.43 -1.02
N THR A 61 -2.87 -0.89 -1.05
CA THR A 61 -4.04 -1.74 -0.79
C THR A 61 -3.74 -2.67 0.38
N GLY A 62 -4.65 -2.71 1.35
CA GLY A 62 -4.63 -3.63 2.47
C GLY A 62 -5.92 -4.44 2.53
N VAL A 63 -5.80 -5.70 2.93
CA VAL A 63 -6.92 -6.61 3.18
C VAL A 63 -6.77 -7.23 4.56
N TYR A 64 -7.90 -7.54 5.19
CA TYR A 64 -7.97 -8.12 6.53
C TYR A 64 -9.21 -9.03 6.65
N GLY A 65 -9.09 -10.12 7.41
CA GLY A 65 -10.22 -10.95 7.82
C GLY A 65 -10.85 -11.81 6.73
N GLU A 66 -12.10 -12.19 6.95
CA GLU A 66 -12.86 -13.14 6.12
C GLU A 66 -13.91 -12.42 5.28
N ALA A 67 -14.11 -12.91 4.05
CA ALA A 67 -15.07 -12.34 3.11
C ALA A 67 -16.53 -12.68 3.47
N ALA A 68 -16.74 -13.72 4.27
CA ALA A 68 -18.03 -14.07 4.83
C ALA A 68 -17.83 -14.77 6.17
N LEU A 69 -18.64 -14.40 7.17
CA LEU A 69 -18.56 -14.93 8.53
C LEU A 69 -18.63 -16.46 8.55
N GLY A 70 -17.64 -17.10 9.15
CA GLY A 70 -17.58 -18.55 9.32
C GLY A 70 -17.29 -19.32 8.04
N SER A 71 -16.98 -18.64 6.93
CA SER A 71 -16.61 -19.31 5.68
C SER A 71 -15.14 -19.73 5.63
N GLY A 72 -14.28 -19.12 6.45
CA GLY A 72 -12.83 -19.30 6.39
C GLY A 72 -12.19 -18.74 5.10
N ARG A 73 -12.99 -18.14 4.22
CA ARG A 73 -12.50 -17.58 2.95
C ARG A 73 -11.92 -16.19 3.21
N PRO A 74 -10.62 -15.96 3.00
CA PRO A 74 -10.00 -14.66 3.25
C PRO A 74 -10.53 -13.60 2.28
N ILE A 75 -10.50 -12.34 2.71
CA ILE A 75 -10.65 -11.21 1.79
C ILE A 75 -9.41 -11.10 0.90
N ALA A 76 -9.65 -10.96 -0.40
CA ALA A 76 -8.66 -10.69 -1.42
C ALA A 76 -8.83 -9.26 -1.97
N ALA A 77 -7.80 -8.73 -2.65
CA ALA A 77 -7.82 -7.37 -3.19
C ALA A 77 -8.93 -7.15 -4.25
N ASP A 78 -9.41 -8.22 -4.87
CA ASP A 78 -10.47 -8.26 -5.88
C ASP A 78 -11.80 -8.81 -5.32
N SER A 79 -11.92 -8.94 -3.99
CA SER A 79 -13.19 -9.35 -3.37
C SER A 79 -14.30 -8.33 -3.66
N VAL A 80 -15.48 -8.83 -4.00
CA VAL A 80 -16.64 -7.99 -4.32
C VAL A 80 -17.40 -7.65 -3.04
N PHE A 81 -17.67 -6.36 -2.86
CA PHE A 81 -18.45 -5.82 -1.74
C PHE A 81 -19.74 -5.17 -2.26
N GLN A 82 -20.80 -5.24 -1.46
CA GLN A 82 -22.00 -4.42 -1.67
C GLN A 82 -21.70 -2.99 -1.22
N ILE A 83 -21.52 -2.07 -2.17
CA ILE A 83 -21.13 -0.68 -1.88
C ILE A 83 -22.32 0.25 -1.57
N ALA A 84 -23.56 -0.26 -1.66
CA ALA A 84 -24.80 0.43 -1.31
C ALA A 84 -24.88 1.86 -1.89
N SER A 85 -25.04 2.88 -1.06
CA SER A 85 -25.22 4.27 -1.51
C SER A 85 -24.01 4.86 -2.24
N VAL A 86 -22.83 4.24 -2.15
CA VAL A 86 -21.68 4.64 -2.99
C VAL A 86 -22.02 4.49 -4.48
N SER A 87 -22.92 3.57 -4.87
CA SER A 87 -23.41 3.43 -6.25
C SER A 87 -24.00 4.72 -6.85
N LYS A 88 -24.43 5.69 -6.02
CA LYS A 88 -24.96 6.96 -6.50
C LYS A 88 -23.91 7.83 -7.20
N THR A 89 -22.63 7.71 -6.84
CA THR A 89 -21.57 8.45 -7.52
C THR A 89 -21.44 8.00 -8.97
N PHE A 90 -21.50 6.69 -9.21
CA PHE A 90 -21.51 6.11 -10.56
C PHE A 90 -22.75 6.54 -11.36
N ALA A 91 -23.94 6.48 -10.75
CA ALA A 91 -25.17 6.95 -11.40
C ALA A 91 -25.09 8.45 -11.74
N GLY A 92 -24.54 9.27 -10.85
CA GLY A 92 -24.34 10.70 -11.08
C GLY A 92 -23.40 10.98 -12.26
N VAL A 93 -22.27 10.29 -12.34
CA VAL A 93 -21.34 10.39 -13.48
C VAL A 93 -22.00 9.93 -14.77
N ALA A 94 -22.74 8.82 -14.75
CA ALA A 94 -23.45 8.31 -15.93
C ALA A 94 -24.47 9.33 -16.45
N LEU A 95 -25.21 10.00 -15.55
CA LEU A 95 -26.15 11.06 -15.93
C LEU A 95 -25.42 12.28 -16.53
N ALA A 96 -24.32 12.71 -15.93
CA ALA A 96 -23.55 13.85 -16.43
C ALA A 96 -22.95 13.61 -17.84
N LEU A 97 -22.59 12.36 -18.15
CA LEU A 97 -22.05 11.97 -19.47
C LEU A 97 -23.12 11.74 -20.54
N ALA A 98 -24.40 11.65 -20.15
CA ALA A 98 -25.51 11.45 -21.08
C ALA A 98 -26.08 12.76 -21.65
N GLN A 99 -25.53 13.91 -21.23
CA GLN A 99 -25.88 15.25 -21.69
C GLN A 99 -25.00 15.67 -22.88
#